data_AF-A0A955VWG5-F1
#
_entry.id   AF-A0A955VWG5-F1
#
_cell.length_a   1.000
_cell.length_b   1.000
_cell.length_c   1.000
_cell.angle_alpha   90.00
_cell.angle_beta   90.00
_cell.angle_gamma   90.00
#
_symmetry.space_group_name_H-M   'P 1'
#
loop_
_entity.id
_entity.type
_entity.pdbx_description
1 polymer ?
#
loop_
_entity_poly.entity_id
_entity_poly.type
_entity_poly.pdbx_seq_one_letter_code
_entity_poly.pdbx_strand_id
1 'polypeptide(L)'
;MYRYNALDQRIVDERVGQFRDQVRRRLSGELSEDEFRPLRLMNGLYYQRHAYMLRVAIPYGVLSTAQVRMLAHIARTFDRGYGHFTTRQNIQ
;
A
#
# COMPACT_ATOMS: atom_id res chain seq x y z
N MET A 1 -11.75 -17.68 0.35
CA MET A 1 -11.22 -16.29 0.41
C MET A 1 -12.10 -15.49 1.34
N TYR A 2 -11.52 -14.72 2.26
CA TYR A 2 -12.28 -13.86 3.16
C TYR A 2 -13.08 -12.83 2.35
N ARG A 3 -14.38 -12.69 2.64
CA ARG A 3 -15.25 -11.70 2.00
C ARG A 3 -15.41 -10.52 2.94
N TYR A 4 -15.06 -9.34 2.46
CA TYR A 4 -15.19 -8.11 3.23
C TYR A 4 -16.66 -7.80 3.46
N ASN A 5 -17.02 -7.50 4.70
CA ASN A 5 -18.31 -6.96 5.05
C ASN A 5 -18.26 -5.41 5.06
N ALA A 6 -19.40 -4.78 5.35
CA ALA A 6 -19.51 -3.32 5.39
C ALA A 6 -18.68 -2.67 6.51
N LEU A 7 -18.40 -3.38 7.60
CA LEU A 7 -17.49 -2.89 8.65
C LEU A 7 -16.04 -2.92 8.17
N ASP A 8 -15.60 -4.02 7.56
CA ASP A 8 -14.24 -4.15 7.02
C ASP A 8 -13.96 -3.06 5.98
N GLN A 9 -14.90 -2.82 5.07
CA GLN A 9 -14.78 -1.79 4.05
C GLN A 9 -14.65 -0.39 4.67
N ARG A 10 -15.48 -0.07 5.67
CA ARG A 10 -15.39 1.21 6.39
C ARG A 10 -14.03 1.40 7.06
N ILE A 11 -13.51 0.36 7.72
CA ILE A 11 -12.19 0.41 8.35
C ILE A 11 -11.09 0.68 7.32
N VAL A 12 -11.17 0.07 6.13
CA VAL A 12 -10.22 0.35 5.04
C VAL A 12 -10.35 1.79 4.56
N ASP A 13 -11.56 2.27 4.32
CA ASP A 13 -11.81 3.63 3.83
C ASP A 13 -11.29 4.70 4.82
N GLU A 14 -11.53 4.51 6.11
CA GLU A 14 -11.02 5.37 7.18
C GLU A 14 -9.49 5.38 7.21
N ARG A 15 -8.85 4.22 7.09
CA ARG A 15 -7.38 4.12 7.03
C ARG A 15 -6.80 4.80 5.79
N VAL A 16 -7.47 4.67 4.64
CA VAL A 16 -7.08 5.38 3.41
C VAL A 16 -7.18 6.88 3.60
N GLY A 17 -8.27 7.37 4.20
CA GLY A 17 -8.45 8.79 4.54
C GLY A 17 -7.36 9.31 5.47
N GLN A 18 -7.07 8.57 6.54
CA GLN A 18 -6.01 8.89 7.50
C GLN A 18 -4.63 8.98 6.82
N PHE A 19 -4.25 7.96 6.03
CA PHE A 19 -2.93 7.95 5.39
C PHE A 19 -2.82 9.04 4.31
N ARG A 20 -3.90 9.35 3.59
CA ARG A 20 -3.95 10.47 2.64
C ARG A 20 -3.65 11.80 3.31
N ASP A 21 -4.21 12.06 4.49
CA ASP A 21 -3.92 13.28 5.25
C ASP A 21 -2.46 13.33 5.73
N GLN A 22 -1.92 12.21 6.21
CA GLN A 22 -0.52 12.11 6.61
C GLN A 22 0.43 12.40 5.44
N VAL A 23 0.13 11.86 4.24
CA VAL A 23 0.88 12.17 3.01
C VAL A 23 0.76 13.65 2.64
N ARG A 24 -0.44 14.23 2.70
CA ARG A 24 -0.65 15.66 2.45
C ARG A 24 0.23 16.54 3.35
N ARG A 25 0.25 16.26 4.65
CA ARG A 25 1.06 16.99 5.64
C ARG A 25 2.56 16.79 5.42
N ARG A 26 2.97 15.58 5.01
CA ARG A 26 4.37 15.32 4.62
C ARG A 26 4.78 16.13 3.40
N LEU A 27 3.89 16.29 2.41
CA LEU A 27 4.14 17.07 1.21
C LEU A 27 4.11 18.59 1.47
N SER A 28 3.30 19.07 2.41
CA SER A 28 3.28 20.49 2.81
C SER A 28 4.45 20.87 3.74
N GLY A 29 5.15 19.89 4.31
CA GLY A 29 6.23 20.12 5.28
C GLY A 29 5.75 20.23 6.73
N GLU A 30 4.45 20.13 6.99
CA GLU A 30 3.87 20.06 8.34
C GLU A 30 4.22 18.78 9.09
N LEU A 31 4.71 17.76 8.37
CA LEU A 31 5.19 16.50 8.93
C LEU A 31 6.59 16.22 8.38
N SER A 32 7.58 16.12 9.27
CA SER A 32 8.96 15.83 8.88
C SER A 32 9.10 14.39 8.35
N GLU A 33 10.19 14.09 7.64
CA GLU A 33 10.45 12.72 7.16
C GLU A 33 10.61 11.73 8.32
N ASP A 34 11.19 12.15 9.45
CA ASP A 34 11.39 11.28 10.61
C ASP A 34 10.07 10.96 11.32
N GLU A 35 9.16 11.92 11.42
CA GLU A 35 7.80 11.70 11.93
C GLU A 35 6.94 10.88 10.96
N PHE A 36 7.12 11.08 9.65
CA PHE A 36 6.40 10.33 8.62
C PHE A 36 6.88 8.88 8.47
N ARG A 37 8.17 8.61 8.75
CA ARG A 37 8.80 7.29 8.63
C ARG A 37 7.98 6.15 9.25
N PRO A 38 7.59 6.18 10.53
CA PRO A 38 6.79 5.11 11.12
C PRO A 38 5.41 4.96 10.43
N LEU A 39 4.77 6.07 10.04
CA LEU A 39 3.45 6.06 9.42
C LEU A 39 3.46 5.39 8.04
N ARG A 40 4.45 5.73 7.20
CA ARG A 40 4.59 5.10 5.88
C ARG A 40 4.97 3.63 5.98
N LEU A 41 5.81 3.25 6.95
CA LEU A 41 6.22 1.86 7.14
C LEU A 41 5.06 0.98 7.60
N MET A 42 4.18 1.48 8.49
CA MET A 42 2.95 0.77 8.88
C MET A 42 1.99 0.55 7.71
N ASN A 43 2.03 1.42 6.70
CA ASN A 43 1.24 1.32 5.47
C ASN A 43 1.98 0.60 4.32
N GLY A 44 3.12 -0.03 4.60
CA GLY A 44 3.89 -0.79 3.61
C GLY A 44 4.64 0.05 2.59
N LEU A 45 4.79 1.36 2.82
CA LEU A 45 5.49 2.28 1.92
C LEU A 45 6.95 2.51 2.39
N TYR A 46 7.88 1.87 1.70
CA TYR A 46 9.30 1.90 1.98
C TYR A 46 10.02 2.88 1.07
N TYR A 47 10.79 3.82 1.63
CA TYR A 47 11.69 4.63 0.83
C TYR A 47 12.96 3.83 0.51
N GLN A 48 13.14 3.47 -0.76
CA GLN A 48 14.40 2.99 -1.31
C GLN A 48 15.19 4.19 -1.88
N ARG A 49 16.51 4.06 -2.04
CA ARG A 49 17.47 5.14 -2.38
C ARG A 49 16.91 6.34 -3.15
N HIS A 50 16.16 6.10 -4.22
CA HIS A 50 15.61 7.14 -5.09
C HIS A 50 14.09 7.10 -5.29
N ALA A 51 13.37 6.16 -4.67
CA ALA A 51 11.94 5.98 -4.92
C ALA A 51 11.25 5.20 -3.79
N TYR A 52 9.95 5.37 -3.67
CA TYR A 52 9.13 4.54 -2.78
C TYR A 52 8.83 3.19 -3.42
N MET A 53 8.87 2.14 -2.61
CA MET A 53 8.39 0.79 -2.91
C MET A 53 7.17 0.53 -2.02
N LEU A 54 6.07 0.09 -2.63
CA LEU A 54 4.84 -0.29 -1.94
C LEU A 54 4.78 -1.80 -1.80
N ARG A 55 4.78 -2.31 -0.56
CA ARG A 55 4.57 -3.72 -0.28
C ARG A 55 3.12 -3.99 0.10
N VAL A 56 2.42 -4.75 -0.73
CA VAL A 56 1.04 -5.18 -0.48
C VAL A 56 1.03 -6.55 0.20
N ALA A 57 0.39 -6.62 1.37
CA ALA A 57 0.24 -7.86 2.11
C ALA A 57 -0.78 -8.79 1.44
N ILE A 58 -0.43 -10.07 1.29
CA ILE A 58 -1.29 -11.10 0.72
C ILE A 58 -1.46 -12.21 1.77
N PRO A 59 -2.56 -12.20 2.54
CA PRO A 59 -2.81 -13.21 3.57
C PRO A 59 -2.77 -14.63 2.99
N TYR A 60 -1.90 -15.46 3.56
CA TYR A 60 -1.67 -16.86 3.16
C TYR A 60 -1.25 -17.04 1.68
N GLY A 61 -0.82 -15.98 1.00
CA GLY A 61 -0.50 -16.02 -0.43
C GLY A 61 -1.69 -16.26 -1.36
N VAL A 62 -2.94 -16.11 -0.87
CA VAL A 62 -4.15 -16.43 -1.65
C VAL A 62 -4.72 -15.17 -2.31
N LEU A 63 -4.81 -15.18 -3.65
CA LEU A 63 -5.39 -14.10 -4.45
C LEU A 63 -6.46 -14.61 -5.42
N SER A 64 -7.46 -13.78 -5.69
CA SER A 64 -8.42 -13.99 -6.78
C SER A 64 -7.89 -13.37 -8.06
N THR A 65 -8.38 -13.83 -9.21
CA THR A 65 -8.07 -13.23 -10.51
C THR A 65 -8.39 -11.74 -10.54
N ALA A 66 -9.47 -11.29 -9.87
CA ALA A 66 -9.82 -9.88 -9.76
C ALA A 66 -8.75 -9.08 -8.99
N GLN A 67 -8.26 -9.60 -7.85
CA GLN A 67 -7.20 -8.96 -7.08
C GLN A 67 -5.88 -8.90 -7.87
N VAL A 68 -5.51 -9.98 -8.59
CA VAL A 68 -4.32 -9.99 -9.46
C VAL A 68 -4.44 -8.93 -10.57
N ARG A 69 -5.60 -8.82 -11.21
CA ARG A 69 -5.84 -7.78 -12.23
C ARG A 69 -5.72 -6.37 -11.66
N MET A 70 -6.20 -6.15 -10.43
CA MET A 70 -6.06 -4.86 -9.76
C MET A 70 -4.60 -4.53 -9.44
N LEU A 71 -3.82 -5.48 -8.92
CA LEU A 71 -2.38 -5.32 -8.69
C LEU A 71 -1.66 -4.96 -10.01
N ALA A 72 -2.01 -5.65 -11.11
CA ALA A 72 -1.43 -5.36 -12.41
C ALA A 72 -1.85 -3.98 -12.96
N HIS A 73 -3.07 -3.51 -12.65
CA HIS A 73 -3.49 -2.15 -12.98
C HIS A 73 -2.66 -1.13 -12.20
N ILE A 74 -2.46 -1.32 -10.90
CA ILE A 74 -1.63 -0.43 -10.07
C ILE A 74 -0.22 -0.33 -10.65
N ALA A 75 0.42 -1.46 -10.95
CA ALA A 75 1.77 -1.51 -11.49
C ALA A 75 1.90 -0.78 -12.84
N ARG A 76 0.89 -0.87 -13.73
CA ARG A 76 0.92 -0.19 -15.04
C ARG A 76 0.56 1.30 -14.97
N THR A 77 -0.31 1.69 -14.05
CA THR A 77 -0.82 3.06 -13.97
C THR A 77 0.09 3.96 -13.13
N PHE A 78 0.65 3.44 -12.04
CA PHE A 78 1.38 4.23 -11.04
C PHE A 78 2.85 3.84 -10.90
N ASP A 79 3.31 2.80 -11.60
CA ASP A 79 4.69 2.32 -11.57
C ASP A 79 5.15 1.91 -12.98
N ARG A 80 6.20 1.11 -13.07
CA ARG A 80 6.90 0.73 -14.32
C ARG A 80 6.33 -0.51 -15.01
N GLY A 81 5.13 -0.95 -14.64
CA GLY A 81 4.44 -2.07 -15.27
C GLY A 81 4.86 -3.47 -14.81
N TYR A 82 5.66 -3.59 -13.74
CA TYR A 82 6.04 -4.87 -13.15
C TYR A 82 5.83 -4.87 -11.62
N GLY A 83 5.86 -6.05 -11.02
CA GLY A 83 5.84 -6.25 -9.57
C GLY A 83 6.53 -7.56 -9.24
N HIS A 84 7.03 -7.68 -8.01
CA HIS A 84 7.83 -8.81 -7.55
C HIS A 84 7.15 -9.50 -6.36
N PHE A 85 6.86 -10.79 -6.52
CA PHE A 85 6.46 -11.61 -5.38
C PHE A 85 7.67 -11.88 -4.49
N THR A 86 7.48 -11.63 -3.20
CA THR A 86 8.49 -11.86 -2.18
C THR A 86 8.46 -13.31 -1.71
N THR A 87 9.53 -13.76 -1.04
CA THR A 87 9.58 -15.07 -0.37
C THR A 87 8.55 -15.24 0.75
N ARG A 88 7.92 -14.15 1.20
CA ARG A 88 6.81 -14.13 2.16
C ARG A 88 5.45 -14.01 1.49
N GLN A 89 5.37 -14.33 0.20
CA GLN A 89 4.14 -14.37 -0.60
C GLN A 89 3.40 -13.02 -0.77
N ASN A 90 3.97 -11.91 -0.29
CA ASN A 90 3.52 -10.55 -0.59
C ASN A 90 4.02 -10.09 -1.96
N ILE A 91 3.49 -8.99 -2.47
CA ILE A 91 3.98 -8.33 -3.69
C ILE A 91 4.55 -6.95 -3.37
N GLN A 92 5.58 -6.55 -4.11
CA GLN A 92 6.21 -5.24 -4.05
C GLN A 92 6.57 -4.70 -5.43
#